data_AF-A0A1G5CXW8-F1
#
_entry.id   AF-A0A1G5CXW8-F1
#
_cell.length_a   1.000
_cell.length_b   1.000
_cell.length_c   1.000
_cell.angle_alpha   90.00
_cell.angle_beta   90.00
_cell.angle_gamma   90.00
#
_symmetry.space_group_name_H-M   'P 1'
#
loop_
_entity.id
_entity.type
_entity.pdbx_description
1 polymer ?
#
loop_
_entity_poly.entity_id
_entity_poly.type
_entity_poly.pdbx_seq_one_letter_code
_entity_poly.pdbx_strand_id
1 'polypeptide(L)'
;MEFSLSIEDNPEFFSDKMITFEKRRILQHYFESNIKINDKERNILEKCPANEIEPIALIGYLLGTTTPLNVFRLRIGSVFKSDLRLAKECQQLFTEDDVKHAESVLYHWEYEYDEDVEEPIVHYYNSYF
;
A
#
# COMPACT_ATOMS: atom_id res chain seq x y z
N MET A 1 -5.24 13.58 -25.26
CA MET A 1 -4.05 13.24 -24.47
C MET A 1 -4.10 11.75 -24.24
N GLU A 2 -3.07 11.02 -24.67
CA GLU A 2 -2.89 9.62 -24.25
C GLU A 2 -2.56 9.63 -22.76
N PHE A 3 -3.46 9.09 -21.95
CA PHE A 3 -3.23 8.89 -20.53
C PHE A 3 -2.23 7.74 -20.38
N SER A 4 -1.01 8.03 -19.93
CA SER A 4 -0.01 6.99 -19.64
C SER A 4 -0.43 6.24 -18.38
N LEU A 5 -0.50 4.91 -18.43
CA LEU A 5 -0.74 4.07 -17.25
C LEU A 5 0.58 3.76 -16.54
N SER A 6 1.30 4.80 -16.14
CA SER A 6 2.61 4.72 -15.50
C SER A 6 2.63 5.52 -14.20
N ILE A 7 3.18 4.94 -13.13
CA ILE A 7 3.33 5.65 -11.85
C ILE A 7 4.34 6.79 -12.00
N GLU A 8 5.46 6.54 -12.68
CA GLU A 8 6.52 7.52 -12.90
C GLU A 8 6.06 8.72 -13.76
N ASP A 9 5.17 8.49 -14.72
CA ASP A 9 4.67 9.55 -15.61
C ASP A 9 3.56 10.39 -14.99
N ASN A 10 2.94 9.92 -13.89
CA ASN A 10 1.82 10.61 -13.24
C ASN A 10 2.00 10.74 -11.71
N PRO A 11 3.16 11.19 -11.21
CA PRO A 11 3.46 11.23 -9.77
C PRO A 11 2.49 12.12 -8.96
N GLU A 12 1.88 13.10 -9.60
CA GLU A 12 0.91 14.02 -8.99
C GLU A 12 -0.28 13.29 -8.37
N PHE A 13 -0.80 12.25 -9.04
CA PHE A 13 -1.92 11.46 -8.50
C PHE A 13 -1.52 10.67 -7.26
N PHE A 14 -0.23 10.33 -7.12
CA PHE A 14 0.29 9.58 -5.99
C PHE A 14 0.71 10.49 -4.84
N SER A 15 0.90 11.79 -5.08
CA SER A 15 1.09 12.78 -4.00
C SER A 15 -0.22 13.30 -3.40
N ASP A 16 -1.34 13.13 -4.10
CA ASP A 16 -2.65 13.57 -3.60
C ASP A 16 -3.17 12.62 -2.51
N LYS A 17 -3.63 13.22 -1.40
CA LYS A 17 -4.28 12.52 -0.28
C LYS A 17 -5.61 11.91 -0.70
N MET A 18 -6.29 12.50 -1.66
CA MET A 18 -7.52 11.94 -2.22
C MET A 18 -7.23 10.79 -3.16
N ILE A 19 -8.03 9.72 -3.05
CA ILE A 19 -7.97 8.61 -4.00
C ILE A 19 -8.71 9.00 -5.28
N THR A 20 -7.94 9.37 -6.31
CA THR A 20 -8.49 9.64 -7.65
C THR A 20 -8.79 8.36 -8.41
N PHE A 21 -9.66 8.46 -9.42
CA PHE A 21 -9.95 7.35 -10.32
C PHE A 21 -8.69 6.90 -11.09
N GLU A 22 -7.87 7.87 -11.51
CA GLU A 22 -6.60 7.69 -12.21
C GLU A 22 -5.61 6.88 -11.37
N LYS A 23 -5.43 7.26 -10.09
CA LYS A 23 -4.57 6.56 -9.14
C LYS A 23 -4.95 5.09 -9.01
N ARG A 24 -6.24 4.79 -8.79
CA ARG A 24 -6.72 3.40 -8.71
C ARG A 24 -6.47 2.65 -10.00
N ARG A 25 -6.79 3.26 -11.13
CA ARG A 25 -6.66 2.62 -12.44
C ARG A 25 -5.22 2.26 -12.76
N ILE A 26 -4.26 3.13 -12.44
CA ILE A 26 -2.82 2.84 -12.61
C ILE A 26 -2.40 1.68 -11.70
N LEU A 27 -2.75 1.73 -10.41
CA LEU A 27 -2.42 0.65 -9.46
C LEU A 27 -2.99 -0.70 -9.89
N GLN A 28 -4.27 -0.73 -10.30
CA GLN A 28 -4.94 -1.93 -10.81
C GLN A 28 -4.26 -2.43 -12.08
N HIS A 29 -3.90 -1.54 -13.02
CA HIS A 29 -3.21 -1.93 -14.25
C HIS A 29 -1.89 -2.65 -13.96
N TYR A 30 -1.09 -2.16 -13.00
CA TYR A 30 0.15 -2.80 -12.59
C TYR A 30 -0.10 -4.18 -11.99
N PHE A 31 -1.08 -4.29 -11.10
CA PHE A 31 -1.45 -5.56 -10.47
C PHE A 31 -1.97 -6.59 -11.48
N GLU A 32 -2.93 -6.21 -12.31
CA GLU A 32 -3.57 -7.11 -13.27
C GLU A 32 -2.57 -7.61 -14.32
N SER A 33 -1.67 -6.72 -14.77
CA SER A 33 -0.66 -6.99 -15.80
C SER A 33 0.66 -7.54 -15.22
N ASN A 34 0.76 -7.72 -13.90
CA ASN A 34 1.98 -8.13 -13.18
C ASN A 34 3.21 -7.27 -13.51
N ILE A 35 3.02 -5.95 -13.63
CA ILE A 35 4.09 -5.00 -13.91
C ILE A 35 4.90 -4.79 -12.63
N LYS A 36 6.22 -4.94 -12.73
CA LYS A 36 7.13 -4.66 -11.63
C LYS A 36 7.46 -3.17 -11.60
N ILE A 37 7.39 -2.58 -10.41
CA ILE A 37 7.79 -1.19 -10.21
C ILE A 37 9.31 -1.05 -10.23
N ASN A 38 9.79 0.09 -10.73
CA ASN A 38 11.19 0.50 -10.66
C ASN A 38 11.50 1.26 -9.36
N ASP A 39 12.75 1.66 -9.13
CA ASP A 39 13.16 2.34 -7.90
C ASP A 39 12.51 3.73 -7.72
N LYS A 40 12.25 4.46 -8.80
CA LYS A 40 11.55 5.76 -8.72
C LYS A 40 10.10 5.58 -8.32
N GLU A 41 9.42 4.63 -8.94
CA GLU A 41 8.03 4.29 -8.63
C GLU A 41 7.90 3.76 -7.21
N ARG A 42 8.87 2.97 -6.73
CA ARG A 42 8.96 2.53 -5.34
C ARG A 42 9.02 3.71 -4.38
N ASN A 43 9.91 4.67 -4.64
CA ASN A 43 10.01 5.89 -3.81
C ASN A 43 8.73 6.72 -3.82
N ILE A 44 7.99 6.73 -4.93
CA ILE A 44 6.67 7.38 -5.02
C ILE A 44 5.65 6.64 -4.16
N LEU A 45 5.58 5.30 -4.28
CA LEU A 45 4.61 4.49 -3.56
C LEU A 45 4.85 4.42 -2.04
N GLU A 46 6.11 4.47 -1.59
CA GLU A 46 6.44 4.50 -0.16
C GLU A 46 5.84 5.74 0.55
N LYS A 47 5.80 6.87 -0.16
CA LYS A 47 5.28 8.17 0.32
C LYS A 47 3.84 8.43 -0.12
N CYS A 48 3.19 7.44 -0.73
CA CYS A 48 1.86 7.61 -1.28
C CYS A 48 0.81 7.52 -0.16
N PRO A 49 0.06 8.60 0.11
CA PRO A 49 -1.05 8.54 1.05
C PRO A 49 -2.15 7.64 0.49
N ALA A 50 -2.73 6.82 1.37
CA ALA A 50 -3.87 5.97 1.02
C ALA A 50 -4.76 5.75 2.23
N ASN A 51 -6.07 5.97 2.04
CA ASN A 51 -7.08 5.90 3.10
C ASN A 51 -8.24 4.96 2.73
N GLU A 52 -8.00 4.03 1.81
CA GLU A 52 -8.97 3.01 1.40
C GLU A 52 -8.28 1.67 1.22
N ILE A 53 -8.97 0.58 1.56
CA ILE A 53 -8.41 -0.79 1.61
C ILE A 53 -7.79 -1.20 0.27
N GLU A 54 -8.48 -0.96 -0.85
CA GLU A 54 -8.00 -1.38 -2.18
C GLU A 54 -6.69 -0.69 -2.58
N PRO A 55 -6.59 0.66 -2.59
CA PRO A 55 -5.32 1.34 -2.82
C PRO A 55 -4.22 0.93 -1.83
N ILE A 56 -4.54 0.80 -0.53
CA ILE A 56 -3.59 0.34 0.50
C ILE A 56 -3.02 -1.03 0.12
N ALA A 57 -3.89 -1.98 -0.24
CA ALA A 57 -3.51 -3.34 -0.60
C ALA A 57 -2.69 -3.39 -1.89
N LEU A 58 -3.09 -2.64 -2.93
CA LEU A 58 -2.35 -2.57 -4.19
C LEU A 58 -0.95 -1.98 -3.99
N ILE A 59 -0.82 -0.90 -3.23
CA ILE A 59 0.49 -0.32 -2.87
C ILE A 59 1.33 -1.36 -2.11
N GLY A 60 0.72 -2.03 -1.12
CA GLY A 60 1.34 -3.09 -0.34
C GLY A 60 1.97 -4.18 -1.22
N TYR A 61 1.16 -4.71 -2.14
CA TYR A 61 1.56 -5.73 -3.11
C TYR A 61 2.69 -5.26 -4.03
N LEU A 62 2.56 -4.08 -4.62
CA LEU A 62 3.52 -3.57 -5.59
C LEU A 62 4.89 -3.27 -4.97
N LEU A 63 4.91 -2.77 -3.72
CA LEU A 63 6.16 -2.60 -2.99
C LEU A 63 6.84 -3.95 -2.74
N GLY A 64 6.09 -4.99 -2.34
CA GLY A 64 6.62 -6.35 -2.19
C GLY A 64 7.75 -6.47 -1.16
N THR A 65 7.84 -5.53 -0.23
CA THR A 65 8.81 -5.51 0.88
C THR A 65 8.12 -5.75 2.22
N THR A 66 8.87 -6.21 3.22
CA THR A 66 8.37 -6.43 4.58
C THR A 66 8.78 -5.31 5.54
N THR A 67 8.84 -4.06 5.05
CA THR A 67 9.01 -2.91 5.96
C THR A 67 7.80 -2.80 6.89
N PRO A 68 7.95 -2.30 8.13
CA PRO A 68 6.87 -2.29 9.13
C PRO A 68 5.54 -1.75 8.58
N LEU A 69 5.57 -0.58 7.95
CA LEU A 69 4.38 0.01 7.33
C LEU A 69 3.81 -0.85 6.21
N ASN A 70 4.66 -1.44 5.37
CA ASN A 70 4.20 -2.26 4.26
C ASN A 70 3.57 -3.57 4.73
N VAL A 71 4.04 -4.14 5.85
CA VAL A 71 3.40 -5.28 6.49
C VAL A 71 1.97 -4.93 6.92
N PHE A 72 1.75 -3.74 7.48
CA PHE A 72 0.38 -3.28 7.79
C PHE A 72 -0.48 -3.17 6.52
N ARG A 73 0.06 -2.58 5.43
CA ARG A 73 -0.65 -2.51 4.13
C ARG A 73 -1.03 -3.90 3.61
N LEU A 74 -0.09 -4.84 3.63
CA LEU A 74 -0.29 -6.22 3.18
C LEU A 74 -1.30 -6.96 4.07
N ARG A 75 -1.26 -6.77 5.39
CA ARG A 75 -2.19 -7.40 6.34
C ARG A 75 -3.61 -6.86 6.20
N ILE A 76 -3.78 -5.55 6.00
CA ILE A 76 -5.07 -4.96 5.64
C ILE A 76 -5.58 -5.53 4.31
N GLY A 77 -4.69 -5.64 3.32
CA GLY A 77 -5.02 -6.24 2.03
C GLY A 77 -5.43 -7.69 2.10
N SER A 78 -4.85 -8.49 3.00
CA SER A 78 -5.14 -9.93 3.09
C SER A 78 -6.55 -10.27 3.57
N VAL A 79 -7.26 -9.31 4.18
CA VAL A 79 -8.66 -9.43 4.57
C VAL A 79 -9.63 -8.73 3.61
N PHE A 80 -9.14 -8.25 2.46
CA PHE A 80 -9.96 -7.55 1.48
C PHE A 80 -10.95 -8.48 0.77
N LYS A 81 -12.25 -8.33 1.07
CA LYS A 81 -13.30 -9.24 0.59
C LYS A 81 -13.72 -8.99 -0.85
N SER A 82 -13.54 -7.78 -1.37
CA SER A 82 -14.02 -7.41 -2.71
C SER A 82 -13.11 -7.93 -3.83
N ASP A 83 -11.83 -8.19 -3.53
CA ASP A 83 -10.87 -8.81 -4.46
C ASP A 83 -10.10 -9.94 -3.77
N LEU A 84 -10.59 -11.17 -3.96
CA LEU A 84 -9.99 -12.37 -3.39
C LEU A 84 -8.62 -12.72 -3.99
N ARG A 85 -8.34 -12.28 -5.23
CA ARG A 85 -7.03 -12.49 -5.85
C ARG A 85 -6.01 -11.61 -5.14
N LEU A 86 -6.29 -10.31 -5.03
CA LEU A 86 -5.41 -9.37 -4.34
C LEU A 86 -5.19 -9.77 -2.87
N ALA A 87 -6.26 -10.15 -2.16
CA ALA A 87 -6.15 -10.60 -0.77
C ALA A 87 -5.22 -11.80 -0.59
N LYS A 88 -5.33 -12.79 -1.48
CA LYS A 88 -4.46 -13.97 -1.46
C LYS A 88 -3.01 -13.62 -1.76
N GLU A 89 -2.76 -12.78 -2.76
CA GLU A 89 -1.41 -12.33 -3.11
C GLU A 89 -0.76 -11.56 -1.96
N CYS A 90 -1.49 -10.63 -1.32
CA CYS A 90 -1.01 -9.92 -0.15
C CYS A 90 -0.65 -10.86 1.02
N GLN A 91 -1.50 -11.86 1.30
CA GLN A 91 -1.26 -12.83 2.37
C GLN A 91 0.02 -13.65 2.19
N GLN A 92 0.50 -13.82 0.96
CA GLN A 92 1.71 -14.59 0.66
C GLN A 92 3.00 -13.78 0.83
N LEU A 93 2.91 -12.46 0.99
CA LEU A 93 4.05 -11.54 1.02
C LEU A 93 4.55 -11.22 2.44
N PHE A 94 3.94 -11.78 3.48
CA PHE A 94 4.37 -11.58 4.87
C PHE A 94 4.12 -12.84 5.70
N THR A 95 4.80 -12.91 6.85
CA THR A 95 4.65 -13.94 7.87
C THR A 95 4.13 -13.35 9.18
N GLU A 96 3.69 -14.19 10.11
CA GLU A 96 3.28 -13.73 11.45
C GLU A 96 4.42 -13.11 12.25
N ASP A 97 5.69 -13.47 11.96
CA ASP A 97 6.84 -12.82 12.61
C ASP A 97 7.10 -11.42 12.03
N ASP A 98 6.84 -11.19 10.74
CA ASP A 98 6.85 -9.86 10.14
C ASP A 98 5.79 -8.96 10.78
N VAL A 99 4.59 -9.49 11.05
CA VAL A 99 3.51 -8.76 11.73
C VAL A 99 3.94 -8.33 13.14
N LYS A 100 4.43 -9.26 13.96
CA LYS A 100 4.91 -8.93 15.32
C LYS A 100 6.03 -7.91 15.30
N HIS A 101 6.94 -8.02 14.33
CA HIS A 101 8.01 -7.04 14.16
C HIS A 101 7.45 -5.66 13.80
N ALA A 102 6.53 -5.59 12.83
CA ALA A 102 5.89 -4.35 12.43
C ALA A 102 5.15 -3.67 13.59
N GLU A 103 4.36 -4.43 14.35
CA GLU A 103 3.67 -3.95 15.55
C GLU A 103 4.66 -3.45 16.61
N SER A 104 5.79 -4.15 16.82
CA SER A 104 6.80 -3.74 17.79
C SER A 104 7.47 -2.41 17.45
N VAL A 105 7.58 -2.09 16.15
CA VAL A 105 8.18 -0.84 15.66
C VAL A 105 7.14 0.27 15.65
N LEU A 106 6.01 0.05 14.98
CA LEU A 106 5.00 1.08 14.75
C LEU A 106 4.26 1.46 16.02
N TYR A 107 4.09 0.56 17.00
CA TYR A 107 3.48 0.89 18.31
C TYR A 107 4.51 1.21 19.39
N HIS A 108 5.78 1.41 19.03
CA HIS A 108 6.77 1.89 19.98
C HIS A 108 6.42 3.33 20.40
N TRP A 109 6.58 3.64 21.70
CA TRP A 109 6.15 4.91 22.27
C TRP A 109 6.93 6.13 21.75
N GLU A 110 8.14 5.93 21.20
CA GLU A 110 8.95 6.97 20.53
C GLU A 110 8.67 7.08 19.03
N TYR A 111 7.81 6.23 18.46
CA TYR A 111 7.54 6.24 17.03
C TYR A 111 6.59 7.40 16.70
N GLU A 112 7.05 8.31 15.84
CA GLU A 112 6.23 9.41 15.30
C GLU A 112 5.75 9.02 13.89
N TYR A 113 4.44 8.91 13.72
CA TYR A 113 3.84 8.61 12.43
C TYR A 113 3.95 9.79 11.47
N ASP A 114 4.15 9.50 10.18
CA ASP A 114 3.76 10.44 9.13
C ASP A 114 2.23 10.51 9.07
N GLU A 115 1.66 11.65 9.48
CA GLU A 115 0.20 11.89 9.53
C GLU A 115 -0.50 11.67 8.18
N ASP A 116 0.21 11.91 7.07
CA ASP A 116 -0.39 11.85 5.74
C ASP A 116 -0.33 10.44 5.15
N VAL A 117 0.70 9.68 5.48
CA VAL A 117 0.94 8.37 4.89
C VAL A 117 0.60 7.23 5.85
N GLU A 118 1.07 7.30 7.09
CA GLU A 118 1.07 6.18 8.03
C GLU A 118 -0.17 6.14 8.90
N GLU A 119 -0.62 7.29 9.42
CA GLU A 119 -1.77 7.35 10.32
C GLU A 119 -3.05 6.74 9.72
N PRO A 120 -3.42 6.98 8.45
CA PRO A 120 -4.57 6.32 7.84
C PRO A 120 -4.43 4.80 7.78
N ILE A 121 -3.22 4.29 7.54
CA ILE A 121 -2.93 2.86 7.46
C ILE A 121 -3.06 2.22 8.84
N VAL A 122 -2.47 2.85 9.86
CA VAL A 122 -2.54 2.39 11.26
C VAL A 122 -3.99 2.41 11.76
N HIS A 123 -4.76 3.45 11.42
CA HIS A 123 -6.18 3.52 11.76
C HIS A 123 -6.97 2.36 11.16
N TYR A 124 -6.74 2.05 9.88
CA TYR A 124 -7.33 0.89 9.23
C TYR A 124 -6.90 -0.41 9.89
N TYR A 125 -5.60 -0.59 10.16
CA TYR A 125 -5.09 -1.80 10.81
C TYR A 125 -5.82 -2.09 12.13
N ASN A 126 -5.90 -1.11 13.02
CA ASN A 126 -6.59 -1.20 14.31
C ASN A 126 -8.11 -1.46 14.20
N SER A 127 -8.71 -1.11 13.07
CA SER A 127 -10.14 -1.37 12.84
C SER A 127 -10.42 -2.83 12.47
N TYR A 128 -9.40 -3.57 12.02
CA TYR A 128 -9.52 -4.95 11.56
C TYR A 128 -8.84 -5.97 12.46
N PHE A 129 -7.82 -5.57 13.23
CA PHE A 129 -6.96 -6.43 14.05
C PHE A 129 -6.74 -5.82 15.43
#